data_AF-A0ABD6AZK1-F1
#
_entry.id   AF-A0ABD6AZK1-F1
#
_cell.length_a   1.000
_cell.length_b   1.000
_cell.length_c   1.000
_cell.angle_alpha   90.00
_cell.angle_beta   90.00
_cell.angle_gamma   90.00
#
_symmetry.space_group_name_H-M   'P 1'
#
loop_
_entity.id
_entity.type
_entity.pdbx_description
1 polymer ?
#
loop_
_entity_poly.entity_id
_entity_poly.type
_entity_poly.pdbx_seq_one_letter_code
_entity_poly.pdbx_strand_id
1 'polypeptide(L)'
;MTDSTADATEDAPGDATDGADTETTDDASGSDTARYVYCAVALDDDSDRTPDVTGVEDEPVRLVTSDGSQAGRGVGLLVHDCDGLYDSNDPTEVQGWLLSHQAVVDAATERFGTPVPFRFDTIVQGDDDTVRTWLADQHDGLRAVLEEFAGRSEYRIEVLVDEETLDAGLADTDPRLQELADQRDDSSEGTAFLVDKQYDQRLKELRHQRRAERTETLVSDVSAHADDVQTLDDPTTTLGDTPDREGTVQARLTMLADDDAVEAVGALLDEVAAEEGVSVRFTGPWPPYSFVPEVDDGAA
;
A
#
# COMPACT_ATOMS: atom_id res chain seq x y z
N MET A 1 -22.05 34.79 73.11
CA MET A 1 -21.38 36.09 72.97
C MET A 1 -21.10 36.26 71.49
N THR A 2 -22.13 36.69 70.77
CA THR A 2 -22.37 38.06 70.22
C THR A 2 -21.83 38.10 68.79
N ASP A 3 -22.72 37.94 67.81
CA ASP A 3 -23.46 39.02 67.10
C ASP A 3 -22.55 39.65 66.03
N SER A 4 -22.80 39.40 64.74
CA SER A 4 -23.58 40.26 63.84
C SER A 4 -22.70 41.20 63.04
N THR A 5 -22.90 41.18 61.71
CA THR A 5 -23.45 42.28 60.93
C THR A 5 -22.88 42.24 59.51
N ALA A 6 -23.78 42.02 58.56
CA ALA A 6 -23.59 42.36 57.16
C ALA A 6 -23.66 43.89 56.99
N ASP A 7 -22.89 44.45 56.06
CA ASP A 7 -23.40 45.58 55.28
C ASP A 7 -22.74 45.62 53.90
N ALA A 8 -23.58 45.95 52.92
CA ALA A 8 -23.32 46.02 51.49
C ALA A 8 -22.43 47.23 51.13
N THR A 9 -21.95 47.28 49.88
CA THR A 9 -22.15 48.42 48.96
C THR A 9 -21.54 48.09 47.59
N GLU A 10 -22.39 48.04 46.56
CA GLU A 10 -22.04 48.20 45.15
C GLU A 10 -21.46 49.59 44.90
N ASP A 11 -20.36 49.70 44.13
CA ASP A 11 -20.26 50.67 43.03
C ASP A 11 -19.02 50.36 42.16
N ALA A 12 -19.25 50.16 40.86
CA ALA A 12 -18.30 50.44 39.79
C ALA A 12 -18.75 51.79 39.15
N PRO A 13 -18.04 52.44 38.20
CA PRO A 13 -16.84 52.06 37.46
C PRO A 13 -15.82 53.23 37.29
N GLY A 14 -14.73 53.04 36.54
CA GLY A 14 -13.98 54.18 35.99
C GLY A 14 -12.49 53.97 35.69
N ASP A 15 -12.23 53.48 34.47
CA ASP A 15 -11.25 53.98 33.48
C ASP A 15 -9.79 54.32 33.85
N ALA A 16 -8.90 53.55 33.19
CA ALA A 16 -7.61 53.87 32.58
C ALA A 16 -6.54 54.75 33.26
N THR A 17 -5.33 54.17 33.39
CA THR A 17 -4.00 54.70 33.01
C THR A 17 -2.96 53.61 33.32
N ASP A 18 -2.48 52.89 32.32
CA ASP A 18 -1.22 53.09 31.57
C ASP A 18 0.07 52.78 32.36
N GLY A 19 0.85 51.84 31.81
CA GLY A 19 2.30 51.76 31.94
C GLY A 19 2.89 50.92 33.08
N ALA A 20 3.17 49.63 32.80
CA ALA A 20 4.45 49.02 33.18
C ALA A 20 4.64 47.67 32.45
N ASP A 21 5.75 47.62 31.71
CA ASP A 21 6.27 46.52 30.92
C ASP A 21 6.24 45.17 31.64
N THR A 22 5.71 44.17 30.95
CA THR A 22 6.19 42.79 31.12
C THR A 22 6.31 42.23 29.73
N GLU A 23 7.55 42.25 29.22
CA GLU A 23 7.98 41.47 28.06
C GLU A 23 7.41 40.06 28.20
N THR A 24 6.36 39.79 27.43
CA THR A 24 5.97 38.43 27.12
C THR A 24 7.06 37.96 26.18
N THR A 25 8.00 37.19 26.72
CA THR A 25 8.83 36.29 25.94
C THR A 25 7.90 35.53 25.00
N ASP A 26 8.02 35.87 23.73
CA ASP A 26 7.48 35.17 22.58
C ASP A 26 7.97 33.72 22.71
N ASP A 27 7.13 32.87 23.29
CA ASP A 27 7.39 31.44 23.37
C ASP A 27 7.31 30.93 21.93
N ALA A 28 8.40 30.31 21.50
CA ALA A 28 8.70 30.03 20.12
C ALA A 28 7.52 29.33 19.42
N SER A 29 7.15 29.84 18.24
CA SER A 29 6.55 29.00 17.20
C SER A 29 7.52 27.86 16.92
N GLY A 30 7.29 26.70 17.54
CA GLY A 30 7.85 25.45 17.04
C GLY A 30 7.27 25.26 15.66
N SER A 31 8.10 25.33 14.62
CA SER A 31 7.72 24.74 13.34
C SER A 31 7.55 23.25 13.62
N ASP A 32 6.35 22.73 13.45
CA ASP A 32 6.07 21.29 13.49
C ASP A 32 6.86 20.63 12.35
N THR A 33 8.12 20.32 12.63
CA THR A 33 9.07 19.83 11.64
C THR A 33 8.93 18.32 11.63
N ALA A 34 8.65 17.72 10.48
CA ALA A 34 8.45 16.28 10.36
C ALA A 34 9.32 15.68 9.25
N ARG A 35 9.51 14.37 9.30
CA ARG A 35 10.22 13.59 8.28
C ARG A 35 9.27 12.58 7.69
N TYR A 36 9.16 12.60 6.39
CA TYR A 36 8.53 11.53 5.66
C TYR A 36 9.57 10.43 5.39
N VAL A 37 9.22 9.18 5.67
CA VAL A 37 10.11 8.01 5.61
C VAL A 37 9.68 7.11 4.45
N TYR A 38 10.61 6.85 3.53
CA TYR A 38 10.33 6.05 2.33
C TYR A 38 10.58 4.55 2.53
N CYS A 39 11.80 4.21 2.97
CA CYS A 39 12.25 2.83 3.11
C CYS A 39 13.43 2.72 4.08
N ALA A 40 13.57 1.55 4.71
CA ALA A 40 14.81 1.14 5.36
C ALA A 40 15.69 0.37 4.39
N VAL A 41 17.01 0.56 4.52
CA VAL A 41 18.03 -0.07 3.67
C VAL A 41 19.13 -0.70 4.50
N ALA A 42 19.67 -1.81 4.02
CA ALA A 42 20.87 -2.41 4.59
C ALA A 42 22.10 -1.61 4.17
N LEU A 43 22.98 -1.33 5.13
CA LEU A 43 24.23 -0.60 4.90
C LEU A 43 25.44 -1.52 5.10
N ASP A 44 26.25 -1.61 4.06
CA ASP A 44 27.61 -2.12 4.05
C ASP A 44 28.63 -0.98 4.08
N ASP A 45 29.90 -1.28 4.36
CA ASP A 45 30.98 -0.31 4.59
C ASP A 45 31.22 0.72 3.45
N ASP A 46 30.67 0.49 2.24
CA ASP A 46 30.78 1.37 1.05
C ASP A 46 29.43 2.00 0.62
N SER A 47 28.35 1.78 1.37
CA SER A 47 26.98 2.06 0.92
C SER A 47 26.36 3.35 1.47
N ASP A 48 26.98 4.05 2.41
CA ASP A 48 26.44 5.20 3.18
C ASP A 48 26.12 6.50 2.39
N ARG A 49 25.97 6.42 1.07
CA ARG A 49 25.64 7.56 0.20
C ARG A 49 24.17 7.51 -0.17
N THR A 50 23.49 8.63 0.03
CA THR A 50 22.13 8.85 -0.45
C THR A 50 22.06 8.70 -1.98
N PRO A 51 21.02 8.03 -2.53
CA PRO A 51 20.76 7.99 -3.97
C PRO A 51 20.53 9.41 -4.55
N ASP A 52 20.83 9.57 -5.83
CA ASP A 52 20.60 10.84 -6.56
C ASP A 52 19.15 10.90 -7.05
N VAL A 53 18.23 11.23 -6.14
CA VAL A 53 16.78 11.27 -6.37
C VAL A 53 16.13 12.35 -5.51
N THR A 54 15.06 12.96 -6.02
CA THR A 54 14.20 13.87 -5.25
C THR A 54 12.95 13.14 -4.78
N GLY A 55 12.43 13.59 -3.64
CA GLY A 55 11.24 13.06 -3.02
C GLY A 55 9.97 13.66 -3.59
N VAL A 56 8.88 13.42 -2.86
CA VAL A 56 7.59 14.07 -3.09
C VAL A 56 7.78 15.59 -3.05
N GLU A 57 7.16 16.30 -4.00
CA GLU A 57 7.30 17.76 -4.20
C GLU A 57 8.75 18.25 -4.45
N ASP A 58 9.58 17.42 -5.09
CA ASP A 58 10.98 17.72 -5.44
C ASP A 58 11.91 17.96 -4.23
N GLU A 59 11.48 17.58 -3.03
CA GLU A 59 12.24 17.74 -1.81
C GLU A 59 13.53 16.87 -1.79
N PRO A 60 14.63 17.35 -1.19
CA PRO A 60 15.90 16.64 -1.20
C PRO A 60 15.87 15.45 -0.24
N VAL A 61 15.99 14.24 -0.80
CA VAL A 61 16.11 13.00 -0.03
C VAL A 61 17.46 12.93 0.66
N ARG A 62 17.49 12.37 1.87
CA ARG A 62 18.68 12.16 2.69
C ARG A 62 18.65 10.76 3.31
N LEU A 63 19.85 10.23 3.57
CA LEU A 63 20.03 8.96 4.29
C LEU A 63 20.32 9.28 5.76
N VAL A 64 19.44 8.86 6.67
CA VAL A 64 19.67 8.92 8.11
C VAL A 64 20.14 7.55 8.58
N THR A 65 21.27 7.53 9.29
CA THR A 65 21.87 6.31 9.86
C THR A 65 21.93 6.43 11.37
N SER A 66 21.83 5.30 12.08
CA SER A 66 22.10 5.26 13.53
C SER A 66 23.59 5.10 13.81
N ASP A 67 24.05 5.71 14.90
CA ASP A 67 25.43 5.55 15.35
C ASP A 67 25.61 4.18 16.02
N GLY A 68 26.76 3.53 15.77
CA GLY A 68 27.18 2.35 16.55
C GLY A 68 26.74 0.99 16.01
N SER A 69 26.27 0.90 14.76
CA SER A 69 26.11 -0.41 14.11
C SER A 69 27.45 -1.14 14.03
N GLN A 70 27.44 -2.45 14.28
CA GLN A 70 28.62 -3.25 13.98
C GLN A 70 28.93 -3.20 12.48
N ALA A 71 30.21 -3.22 12.11
CA ALA A 71 30.63 -3.20 10.72
C ALA A 71 29.87 -4.25 9.90
N GLY A 72 29.33 -3.86 8.74
CA GLY A 72 28.51 -4.70 7.86
C GLY A 72 27.10 -5.06 8.38
N ARG A 73 26.59 -4.38 9.42
CA ARG A 73 25.20 -4.53 9.90
C ARG A 73 24.48 -3.20 10.04
N GLY A 74 24.88 -2.18 9.28
CA GLY A 74 24.23 -0.88 9.34
C GLY A 74 22.82 -0.93 8.78
N VAL A 75 21.95 -0.05 9.29
CA VAL A 75 20.62 0.20 8.74
C VAL A 75 20.50 1.71 8.55
N GLY A 76 19.93 2.11 7.42
CA GLY A 76 19.62 3.50 7.12
C GLY A 76 18.17 3.69 6.72
N LEU A 77 17.68 4.92 6.86
CA LEU A 77 16.36 5.35 6.40
C LEU A 77 16.52 6.44 5.35
N LEU A 78 15.81 6.30 4.23
CA LEU A 78 15.65 7.40 3.29
C LEU A 78 14.49 8.28 3.72
N VAL A 79 14.77 9.56 3.91
CA VAL A 79 13.80 10.55 4.41
C VAL A 79 13.91 11.87 3.65
N HIS A 80 12.88 12.70 3.75
CA HIS A 80 12.95 14.11 3.41
C HIS A 80 12.14 14.94 4.41
N ASP A 81 12.34 16.26 4.41
CA ASP A 81 11.57 17.18 5.25
C ASP A 81 10.13 17.26 4.72
N CYS A 82 9.16 17.34 5.64
CA CYS A 82 7.78 17.66 5.32
C CYS A 82 7.11 18.44 6.46
N ASP A 83 6.04 19.14 6.12
CA ASP A 83 5.23 19.92 7.07
C ASP A 83 4.04 19.11 7.63
N GLY A 84 3.84 17.87 7.17
CA GLY A 84 2.72 17.02 7.57
C GLY A 84 2.30 16.04 6.47
N LEU A 85 1.10 15.49 6.64
CA LEU A 85 0.52 14.49 5.74
C LEU A 85 0.22 15.07 4.36
N TYR A 86 0.40 14.26 3.33
CA TYR A 86 0.07 14.62 1.94
C TYR A 86 -1.42 14.37 1.67
N ASP A 87 -2.25 15.40 1.87
CA ASP A 87 -3.70 15.33 1.66
C ASP A 87 -4.13 16.22 0.48
N SER A 88 -4.61 15.59 -0.60
CA SER A 88 -5.24 16.28 -1.72
C SER A 88 -6.47 15.52 -2.23
N ASN A 89 -7.45 16.28 -2.70
CA ASN A 89 -8.62 15.74 -3.38
C ASN A 89 -8.41 15.64 -4.91
N ASP A 90 -7.26 16.08 -5.45
CA ASP A 90 -6.91 15.93 -6.86
C ASP A 90 -6.23 14.58 -7.10
N PRO A 91 -6.87 13.63 -7.82
CA PRO A 91 -6.27 12.32 -8.09
C PRO A 91 -4.95 12.40 -8.87
N THR A 92 -4.77 13.43 -9.69
CA THR A 92 -3.55 13.61 -10.50
C THR A 92 -2.36 13.97 -9.61
N GLU A 93 -2.60 14.81 -8.60
CA GLU A 93 -1.61 15.24 -7.63
C GLU A 93 -1.21 14.07 -6.73
N VAL A 94 -2.19 13.35 -6.18
CA VAL A 94 -1.96 12.12 -5.40
C VAL A 94 -1.18 11.09 -6.21
N GLN A 95 -1.52 10.90 -7.49
CA GLN A 95 -0.77 10.01 -8.37
C GLN A 95 0.69 10.47 -8.55
N GLY A 96 0.92 11.78 -8.71
CA GLY A 96 2.27 12.35 -8.79
C GLY A 96 3.10 12.09 -7.53
N TRP A 97 2.49 12.24 -6.35
CA TRP A 97 3.15 11.95 -5.07
C TRP A 97 3.49 10.47 -4.92
N LEU A 98 2.56 9.57 -5.26
CA LEU A 98 2.79 8.13 -5.21
C LEU A 98 3.90 7.68 -6.19
N LEU A 99 3.95 8.29 -7.40
CA LEU A 99 5.03 8.05 -8.36
C LEU A 99 6.39 8.54 -7.84
N SER A 100 6.40 9.70 -7.17
CA SER A 100 7.63 10.26 -6.57
C SER A 100 8.12 9.40 -5.40
N HIS A 101 7.21 8.91 -4.56
CA HIS A 101 7.53 7.91 -3.53
C HIS A 101 8.18 6.68 -4.13
N GLN A 102 7.55 6.10 -5.16
CA GLN A 102 8.10 4.91 -5.80
C GLN A 102 9.48 5.15 -6.41
N ALA A 103 9.71 6.32 -7.03
CA ALA A 103 11.01 6.66 -7.60
C ALA A 103 12.14 6.65 -6.55
N VAL A 104 11.85 7.08 -5.31
CA VAL A 104 12.83 7.01 -4.22
C VAL A 104 13.11 5.57 -3.80
N VAL A 105 12.07 4.73 -3.70
CA VAL A 105 12.25 3.30 -3.33
C VAL A 105 12.92 2.51 -4.46
N ASP A 106 12.67 2.83 -5.72
CA ASP A 106 13.36 2.24 -6.87
C ASP A 106 14.84 2.62 -6.85
N ALA A 107 15.16 3.90 -6.62
CA ALA A 107 16.54 4.37 -6.47
C ALA A 107 17.25 3.72 -5.26
N ALA A 108 16.51 3.45 -4.18
CA ALA A 108 17.01 2.68 -3.05
C ALA A 108 17.29 1.23 -3.45
N THR A 109 16.41 0.61 -4.23
CA THR A 109 16.55 -0.77 -4.69
C THR A 109 17.79 -0.95 -5.55
N GLU A 110 18.00 -0.05 -6.51
CA GLU A 110 19.19 -0.04 -7.38
C GLU A 110 20.49 0.14 -6.57
N ARG A 111 20.44 0.92 -5.49
CA ARG A 111 21.61 1.28 -4.68
C ARG A 111 21.96 0.24 -3.62
N PHE A 112 20.96 -0.32 -2.95
CA PHE A 112 21.10 -1.08 -1.70
C PHE A 112 20.61 -2.54 -1.80
N GLY A 113 20.08 -2.98 -2.94
CA GLY A 113 19.40 -4.28 -3.05
C GLY A 113 17.98 -4.19 -2.51
N THR A 114 17.43 -5.25 -1.92
CA THR A 114 16.03 -5.25 -1.45
C THR A 114 15.83 -4.31 -0.24
N PRO A 115 15.09 -3.19 -0.38
CA PRO A 115 14.75 -2.35 0.77
C PRO A 115 13.55 -2.92 1.52
N VAL A 116 13.35 -2.46 2.76
CA VAL A 116 12.07 -2.62 3.48
C VAL A 116 11.26 -1.35 3.22
N PRO A 117 10.24 -1.39 2.35
CA PRO A 117 9.48 -0.20 2.03
C PRO A 117 8.52 0.17 3.17
N PHE A 118 8.37 1.47 3.44
CA PHE A 118 7.32 1.99 4.30
C PHE A 118 6.12 2.37 3.45
N ARG A 119 4.95 2.51 4.11
CA ARG A 119 3.76 2.95 3.39
C ARG A 119 3.91 4.40 2.96
N PHE A 120 3.19 4.75 1.89
CA PHE A 120 3.04 6.15 1.54
C PHE A 120 2.48 6.91 2.75
N ASP A 121 3.05 8.10 3.00
CA ASP A 121 2.65 8.98 4.10
C ASP A 121 3.04 8.47 5.51
N THR A 122 4.05 7.60 5.61
CA THR A 122 4.71 7.34 6.90
C THR A 122 5.53 8.56 7.33
N ILE A 123 5.07 9.24 8.39
CA ILE A 123 5.68 10.48 8.89
C ILE A 123 6.12 10.31 10.35
N VAL A 124 7.37 10.66 10.62
CA VAL A 124 7.95 10.81 11.96
C VAL A 124 7.98 12.28 12.34
N GLN A 125 7.31 12.63 13.44
CA GLN A 125 7.34 13.99 13.99
C GLN A 125 8.73 14.28 14.60
N GLY A 126 9.26 15.47 14.36
CA GLY A 126 10.58 15.88 14.84
C GLY A 126 11.66 15.80 13.77
N ASP A 127 12.90 15.99 14.20
CA ASP A 127 14.07 16.17 13.35
C ASP A 127 14.83 14.91 12.93
N ASP A 128 15.91 15.06 12.16
CA ASP A 128 16.78 13.93 11.77
C ASP A 128 17.37 13.24 13.02
N ASP A 129 17.53 13.95 14.14
CA ASP A 129 17.97 13.37 15.42
C ASP A 129 16.86 12.52 16.05
N THR A 130 15.60 12.92 15.88
CA THR A 130 14.42 12.15 16.29
C THR A 130 14.31 10.85 15.49
N VAL A 131 14.44 10.95 14.16
CA VAL A 131 14.50 9.78 13.27
C VAL A 131 15.67 8.86 13.62
N ARG A 132 16.86 9.42 13.92
CA ARG A 132 18.03 8.62 14.31
C ARG A 132 17.80 7.87 15.61
N THR A 133 17.15 8.49 16.58
CA THR A 133 16.82 7.86 17.87
C THR A 133 15.86 6.70 17.66
N TRP A 134 14.78 6.92 16.90
CA TRP A 134 13.83 5.86 16.54
C TRP A 134 14.50 4.71 15.79
N LEU A 135 15.36 5.02 14.82
CA LEU A 135 16.13 4.02 14.07
C LEU A 135 17.07 3.21 14.98
N ALA A 136 17.69 3.83 15.98
CA ALA A 136 18.53 3.13 16.94
C ALA A 136 17.71 2.13 17.79
N ASP A 137 16.50 2.50 18.19
CA ASP A 137 15.60 1.62 18.95
C ASP A 137 15.05 0.45 18.09
N GLN A 138 14.77 0.71 16.81
CA GLN A 138 14.24 -0.29 15.87
C GLN A 138 15.31 -1.07 15.10
N HIS A 139 16.60 -0.75 15.30
CA HIS A 139 17.71 -1.24 14.48
C HIS A 139 17.70 -2.76 14.29
N ASP A 140 17.65 -3.52 15.38
CA ASP A 140 17.74 -4.98 15.31
C ASP A 140 16.50 -5.61 14.65
N GLY A 141 15.33 -4.99 14.82
CA GLY A 141 14.09 -5.41 14.15
C GLY A 141 14.15 -5.17 12.64
N LEU A 142 14.45 -3.94 12.23
CA LEU A 142 14.61 -3.59 10.81
C LEU A 142 15.71 -4.40 10.15
N ARG A 143 16.83 -4.64 10.85
CA ARG A 143 17.92 -5.45 10.32
C ARG A 143 17.49 -6.90 10.08
N ALA A 144 16.73 -7.50 10.99
CA ALA A 144 16.23 -8.86 10.82
C ALA A 144 15.31 -8.97 9.58
N VAL A 145 14.41 -7.99 9.39
CA VAL A 145 13.52 -7.94 8.22
C VAL A 145 14.34 -7.75 6.93
N LEU A 146 15.31 -6.82 6.91
CA LEU A 146 16.19 -6.63 5.76
C LEU A 146 16.96 -7.91 5.39
N GLU A 147 17.46 -8.65 6.39
CA GLU A 147 18.14 -9.95 6.17
C GLU A 147 17.18 -11.03 5.66
N GLU A 148 15.95 -11.07 6.15
CA GLU A 148 14.91 -11.99 5.71
C GLU A 148 14.58 -11.80 4.23
N PHE A 149 14.34 -10.54 3.81
CA PHE A 149 13.91 -10.21 2.45
C PHE A 149 15.05 -9.97 1.46
N ALA A 150 16.31 -9.97 1.87
CA ALA A 150 17.46 -9.71 1.00
C ALA A 150 17.46 -10.60 -0.27
N GLY A 151 17.46 -9.98 -1.45
CA GLY A 151 17.48 -10.70 -2.74
C GLY A 151 16.12 -11.27 -3.15
N ARG A 152 15.05 -10.96 -2.42
CA ARG A 152 13.67 -11.25 -2.82
C ARG A 152 13.01 -9.97 -3.33
N SER A 153 12.07 -10.17 -4.23
CA SER A 153 11.22 -9.15 -4.82
C SER A 153 9.77 -9.59 -4.73
N GLU A 154 8.86 -8.63 -4.61
CA GLU A 154 7.44 -8.86 -4.79
C GLU A 154 7.08 -8.83 -6.27
N TYR A 155 6.26 -9.79 -6.69
CA TYR A 155 5.65 -9.82 -8.00
C TYR A 155 4.14 -9.92 -7.87
N ARG A 156 3.42 -9.16 -8.68
CA ARG A 156 1.95 -9.14 -8.66
C ARG A 156 1.40 -9.78 -9.92
N ILE A 157 0.41 -10.65 -9.72
CA ILE A 157 -0.30 -11.38 -10.76
C ILE A 157 -1.76 -10.97 -10.69
N GLU A 158 -2.30 -10.50 -11.80
CA GLU A 158 -3.72 -10.19 -11.96
C GLU A 158 -4.25 -10.91 -13.20
N VAL A 159 -5.32 -11.68 -13.04
CA VAL A 159 -6.01 -12.34 -14.15
C VAL A 159 -7.32 -11.61 -14.40
N LEU A 160 -7.46 -11.02 -15.57
CA LEU A 160 -8.66 -10.34 -16.03
C LEU A 160 -9.35 -11.19 -17.08
N VAL A 161 -10.68 -11.16 -17.06
CA VAL A 161 -11.51 -11.88 -18.04
C VAL A 161 -12.55 -10.99 -18.68
N ASP A 162 -12.76 -11.20 -19.96
CA ASP A 162 -13.94 -10.70 -20.66
C ASP A 162 -15.19 -11.43 -20.15
N GLU A 163 -16.12 -10.70 -19.53
CA GLU A 163 -17.30 -11.31 -18.92
C GLU A 163 -18.23 -11.96 -19.95
N GLU A 164 -18.33 -11.39 -21.16
CA GLU A 164 -19.20 -11.92 -22.21
C GLU A 164 -18.70 -13.28 -22.69
N THR A 165 -17.40 -13.41 -22.92
CA THR A 165 -16.74 -14.67 -23.29
C THR A 165 -16.85 -15.71 -22.18
N LEU A 166 -16.62 -15.30 -20.92
CA LEU A 166 -16.79 -16.20 -19.77
C LEU A 166 -18.24 -16.71 -19.68
N ASP A 167 -19.22 -15.83 -19.78
CA ASP A 167 -20.63 -16.19 -19.70
C ASP A 167 -21.07 -17.12 -20.81
N ALA A 168 -20.64 -16.85 -22.04
CA ALA A 168 -20.92 -17.71 -23.19
C ALA A 168 -20.35 -19.11 -22.96
N GLY A 169 -19.09 -19.22 -22.50
CA GLY A 169 -18.47 -20.49 -22.15
C GLY A 169 -19.22 -21.23 -21.03
N LEU A 170 -19.63 -20.53 -19.97
CA LEU A 170 -20.40 -21.12 -18.88
C LEU A 170 -21.78 -21.61 -19.36
N ALA A 171 -22.47 -20.84 -20.19
CA ALA A 171 -23.76 -21.21 -20.77
C ALA A 171 -23.65 -22.43 -21.71
N ASP A 172 -22.56 -22.53 -22.48
CA ASP A 172 -22.31 -23.64 -23.40
C ASP A 172 -21.94 -24.94 -22.67
N THR A 173 -21.42 -24.86 -21.44
CA THR A 173 -20.95 -26.05 -20.71
C THR A 173 -21.88 -26.49 -19.57
N ASP A 174 -22.69 -25.60 -19.00
CA ASP A 174 -23.59 -25.92 -17.89
C ASP A 174 -24.98 -26.40 -18.36
N PRO A 175 -25.36 -27.67 -18.09
CA PRO A 175 -26.65 -28.19 -18.55
C PRO A 175 -27.87 -27.46 -17.98
N ARG A 176 -27.74 -26.84 -16.80
CA ARG A 176 -28.85 -26.12 -16.16
C ARG A 176 -29.07 -24.75 -16.81
N LEU A 177 -28.01 -24.04 -17.19
CA LEU A 177 -28.13 -22.81 -18.00
C LEU A 177 -28.77 -23.11 -19.36
N GLN A 178 -28.39 -24.19 -20.03
CA GLN A 178 -29.00 -24.62 -21.30
C GLN A 178 -30.50 -24.90 -21.13
N GLU A 179 -30.88 -25.67 -20.11
CA GLU A 179 -32.28 -25.97 -19.82
C GLU A 179 -33.10 -24.70 -19.52
N LEU A 180 -32.52 -23.75 -18.77
CA LEU A 180 -33.15 -22.47 -18.46
C LEU A 180 -33.29 -21.58 -19.71
N ALA A 181 -32.31 -21.60 -20.62
CA ALA A 181 -32.38 -20.88 -21.88
C ALA A 181 -33.52 -21.42 -22.77
N ASP A 182 -33.63 -22.74 -22.90
CA ASP A 182 -34.74 -23.38 -23.64
C ASP A 182 -36.11 -23.04 -23.01
N GLN A 183 -36.21 -23.09 -21.68
CA GLN A 183 -37.44 -22.75 -20.96
C GLN A 183 -37.85 -21.29 -21.15
N ARG A 184 -36.89 -20.38 -21.31
CA ARG A 184 -37.16 -18.97 -21.56
C ARG A 184 -37.83 -18.78 -22.91
N ASP A 185 -37.33 -19.47 -23.93
CA ASP A 185 -37.83 -19.36 -25.31
C ASP A 185 -39.25 -19.93 -25.45
N ASP A 186 -39.63 -20.91 -24.61
CA ASP A 186 -40.97 -21.50 -24.57
C ASP A 186 -41.96 -20.80 -23.60
N SER A 187 -41.53 -19.77 -22.86
CA SER A 187 -42.32 -19.16 -21.77
C SER A 187 -43.20 -17.97 -22.18
N SER A 188 -44.37 -17.84 -21.53
CA SER A 188 -45.21 -16.62 -21.62
C SER A 188 -44.64 -15.47 -20.77
N GLU A 189 -44.96 -14.20 -21.08
CA GLU A 189 -44.38 -12.98 -20.47
C GLU A 189 -44.27 -13.01 -18.92
N GLY A 190 -45.20 -13.65 -18.21
CA GLY A 190 -45.18 -13.72 -16.73
C GLY A 190 -44.25 -14.79 -16.14
N THR A 191 -43.96 -15.87 -16.87
CA THR A 191 -43.07 -16.95 -16.43
C THR A 191 -41.62 -16.67 -16.83
N ALA A 192 -41.42 -15.95 -17.94
CA ALA A 192 -40.09 -15.57 -18.45
C ALA A 192 -39.23 -14.89 -17.38
N PHE A 193 -39.80 -13.94 -16.62
CA PHE A 193 -39.07 -13.24 -15.55
C PHE A 193 -38.51 -14.18 -14.46
N LEU A 194 -39.25 -15.23 -14.09
CA LEU A 194 -38.78 -16.19 -13.08
C LEU A 194 -37.69 -17.11 -13.62
N VAL A 195 -37.73 -17.41 -14.93
CA VAL A 195 -36.70 -18.21 -15.62
C VAL A 195 -35.42 -17.38 -15.75
N ASP A 196 -35.52 -16.12 -16.18
CA ASP A 196 -34.39 -15.18 -16.26
C ASP A 196 -33.68 -15.04 -14.91
N LYS A 197 -34.45 -14.83 -13.83
CA LYS A 197 -33.87 -14.77 -12.47
C LYS A 197 -33.12 -16.05 -12.07
N GLN A 198 -33.59 -17.22 -12.48
CA GLN A 198 -32.90 -18.48 -12.20
C GLN A 198 -31.64 -18.63 -13.04
N TYR A 199 -31.67 -18.19 -14.29
CA TYR A 199 -30.52 -18.17 -15.19
C TYR A 199 -29.42 -17.27 -14.62
N ASP A 200 -29.76 -16.02 -14.27
CA ASP A 200 -28.82 -15.06 -13.68
C ASP A 200 -28.21 -15.57 -12.38
N GLN A 201 -29.01 -16.19 -11.52
CA GLN A 201 -28.55 -16.77 -10.25
C GLN A 201 -27.56 -17.93 -10.51
N ARG A 202 -27.87 -18.83 -11.44
CA ARG A 202 -26.98 -19.95 -11.80
C ARG A 202 -25.69 -19.45 -12.42
N LEU A 203 -25.76 -18.47 -13.31
CA LEU A 203 -24.60 -17.87 -13.95
C LEU A 203 -23.68 -17.21 -12.90
N LYS A 204 -24.26 -16.47 -11.94
CA LYS A 204 -23.51 -15.87 -10.83
C LYS A 204 -22.80 -16.92 -9.96
N GLU A 205 -23.47 -18.04 -9.66
CA GLU A 205 -22.88 -19.16 -8.92
C GLU A 205 -21.68 -19.76 -9.66
N LEU A 206 -21.84 -19.99 -10.97
CA LEU A 206 -20.77 -20.54 -11.81
C LEU A 206 -19.58 -19.57 -11.95
N ARG A 207 -19.83 -18.26 -12.10
CA ARG A 207 -18.77 -17.25 -12.08
C ARG A 207 -17.98 -17.29 -10.77
N HIS A 208 -18.68 -17.41 -9.63
CA HIS A 208 -18.03 -17.51 -8.32
C HIS A 208 -17.20 -18.80 -8.18
N GLN A 209 -17.74 -19.94 -8.63
CA GLN A 209 -17.01 -21.22 -8.66
C GLN A 209 -15.75 -21.12 -9.53
N ARG A 210 -15.87 -20.59 -10.75
CA ARG A 210 -14.74 -20.41 -11.66
C ARG A 210 -13.66 -19.52 -11.06
N ARG A 211 -14.05 -18.42 -10.37
CA ARG A 211 -13.12 -17.55 -9.65
C ARG A 211 -12.39 -18.28 -8.53
N ALA A 212 -13.11 -19.05 -7.72
CA ALA A 212 -12.52 -19.84 -6.63
C ALA A 212 -11.55 -20.90 -7.16
N GLU A 213 -11.97 -21.69 -8.15
CA GLU A 213 -11.15 -22.73 -8.79
C GLU A 213 -9.88 -22.17 -9.43
N ARG A 214 -10.00 -21.05 -10.17
CA ARG A 214 -8.84 -20.39 -10.78
C ARG A 214 -7.88 -19.88 -9.70
N THR A 215 -8.39 -19.23 -8.67
CA THR A 215 -7.57 -18.70 -7.58
C THR A 215 -6.82 -19.83 -6.88
N GLU A 216 -7.49 -20.93 -6.53
CA GLU A 216 -6.88 -22.10 -5.89
C GLU A 216 -5.80 -22.72 -6.77
N THR A 217 -6.08 -22.89 -8.07
CA THR A 217 -5.11 -23.46 -9.03
C THR A 217 -3.88 -22.56 -9.16
N LEU A 218 -4.08 -21.25 -9.38
CA LEU A 218 -2.98 -20.29 -9.49
C LEU A 218 -2.14 -20.23 -8.21
N VAL A 219 -2.76 -20.22 -7.03
CA VAL A 219 -2.01 -20.26 -5.77
C VAL A 219 -1.15 -21.52 -5.70
N SER A 220 -1.73 -22.68 -5.97
CA SER A 220 -1.00 -23.95 -5.96
C SER A 220 0.20 -23.95 -6.92
N ASP A 221 -0.01 -23.51 -8.15
CA ASP A 221 1.03 -23.54 -9.19
C ASP A 221 2.13 -22.51 -8.94
N VAL A 222 1.78 -21.29 -8.53
CA VAL A 222 2.75 -20.23 -8.23
C VAL A 222 3.55 -20.55 -6.96
N SER A 223 2.92 -21.13 -5.93
CA SER A 223 3.61 -21.53 -4.69
C SER A 223 4.70 -22.58 -4.90
N ALA A 224 4.73 -23.28 -6.04
CA ALA A 224 5.82 -24.19 -6.37
C ALA A 224 7.13 -23.47 -6.73
N HIS A 225 7.06 -22.18 -7.04
CA HIS A 225 8.17 -21.34 -7.53
C HIS A 225 8.46 -20.12 -6.66
N ALA A 226 7.62 -19.83 -5.67
CA ALA A 226 7.71 -18.66 -4.81
C ALA A 226 8.05 -19.05 -3.36
N ASP A 227 8.72 -18.15 -2.64
CA ASP A 227 8.96 -18.28 -1.20
C ASP A 227 7.65 -18.13 -0.39
N ASP A 228 6.79 -17.21 -0.81
CA ASP A 228 5.47 -16.98 -0.22
C ASP A 228 4.48 -16.47 -1.30
N VAL A 229 3.20 -16.77 -1.14
CA VAL A 229 2.10 -16.35 -2.03
C VAL A 229 0.90 -15.95 -1.21
N GLN A 230 0.38 -14.76 -1.45
CA GLN A 230 -0.81 -14.24 -0.79
C GLN A 230 -1.87 -13.86 -1.83
N THR A 231 -3.13 -14.18 -1.53
CA THR A 231 -4.28 -13.67 -2.29
C THR A 231 -4.56 -12.24 -1.85
N LEU A 232 -4.77 -11.34 -2.82
CA LEU A 232 -5.18 -9.97 -2.54
C LEU A 232 -6.70 -9.85 -2.69
N ASP A 233 -7.38 -9.40 -1.65
CA ASP A 233 -8.78 -8.95 -1.74
C ASP A 233 -8.84 -7.57 -2.45
N ASP A 234 -10.03 -7.16 -2.90
CA ASP A 234 -10.37 -5.92 -3.66
C ASP A 234 -9.39 -4.73 -3.55
N PRO A 235 -9.19 -3.92 -4.62
CA PRO A 235 -7.97 -3.15 -4.85
C PRO A 235 -7.61 -2.24 -3.67
N THR A 236 -6.58 -2.63 -2.92
CA THR A 236 -5.75 -1.66 -2.21
C THR A 236 -5.07 -0.84 -3.28
N THR A 237 -5.41 0.44 -3.36
CA THR A 237 -4.83 1.41 -4.30
C THR A 237 -3.30 1.37 -4.18
N THR A 238 -2.66 0.57 -5.03
CA THR A 238 -1.22 0.41 -5.10
C THR A 238 -0.76 0.81 -6.48
N LEU A 239 0.46 1.34 -6.60
CA LEU A 239 1.04 1.66 -7.91
C LEU A 239 1.01 0.40 -8.80
N GLY A 240 0.56 0.56 -10.05
CA GLY A 240 0.31 -0.53 -10.99
C GLY A 240 -1.17 -0.81 -11.25
N ASP A 241 -2.06 -0.33 -10.38
CA ASP A 241 -3.51 -0.32 -10.60
C ASP A 241 -3.91 0.75 -11.62
N THR A 242 -3.72 0.46 -12.91
CA THR A 242 -4.14 1.39 -13.97
C THR A 242 -5.68 1.42 -14.10
N PRO A 243 -6.29 2.60 -14.29
CA PRO A 243 -7.75 2.72 -14.45
C PRO A 243 -8.28 2.16 -15.77
N ASP A 244 -7.45 2.01 -16.80
CA ASP A 244 -7.79 1.28 -18.03
C ASP A 244 -7.75 -0.23 -17.76
N ARG A 245 -8.82 -0.74 -17.14
CA ARG A 245 -9.07 -2.18 -16.98
C ARG A 245 -10.09 -2.61 -18.02
N GLU A 246 -9.66 -3.35 -19.03
CA GLU A 246 -10.57 -4.10 -19.89
C GLU A 246 -10.79 -5.49 -19.24
N GLY A 247 -12.02 -5.77 -18.82
CA GLY A 247 -12.40 -7.04 -18.20
C GLY A 247 -12.55 -7.01 -16.67
N THR A 248 -13.10 -8.09 -16.13
CA THR A 248 -13.35 -8.29 -14.69
C THR A 248 -12.19 -9.08 -14.06
N VAL A 249 -11.73 -8.65 -12.89
CA VAL A 249 -10.70 -9.37 -12.13
C VAL A 249 -11.23 -10.72 -11.64
N GLN A 250 -10.62 -11.79 -12.13
CA GLN A 250 -10.96 -13.17 -11.75
C GLN A 250 -10.00 -13.75 -10.71
N ALA A 251 -8.74 -13.31 -10.66
CA ALA A 251 -7.80 -13.67 -9.60
C ALA A 251 -6.76 -12.56 -9.40
N ARG A 252 -6.30 -12.40 -8.16
CA ARG A 252 -5.25 -11.45 -7.80
C ARG A 252 -4.34 -12.04 -6.75
N LEU A 253 -3.07 -12.20 -7.08
CA LEU A 253 -2.04 -12.75 -6.22
C LEU A 253 -0.87 -11.80 -6.11
N THR A 254 -0.21 -11.83 -4.96
CA THR A 254 1.14 -11.32 -4.79
C THR A 254 2.04 -12.47 -4.38
N MET A 255 3.26 -12.51 -4.91
CA MET A 255 4.24 -13.53 -4.60
C MET A 255 5.58 -12.90 -4.23
N LEU A 256 6.27 -13.51 -3.29
CA LEU A 256 7.63 -13.19 -2.93
C LEU A 256 8.55 -14.23 -3.56
N ALA A 257 9.53 -13.79 -4.34
CA ALA A 257 10.51 -14.69 -4.93
C ALA A 257 11.80 -13.96 -5.30
N ASP A 258 12.86 -14.71 -5.53
CA ASP A 258 14.02 -14.22 -6.28
C ASP A 258 13.73 -14.13 -7.79
N ASP A 259 14.62 -13.46 -8.53
CA ASP A 259 14.46 -13.21 -9.96
C ASP A 259 14.51 -14.49 -10.83
N ASP A 260 15.04 -15.61 -10.32
CA ASP A 260 15.13 -16.86 -11.09
C ASP A 260 13.74 -17.53 -11.23
N ALA A 261 12.77 -17.19 -10.37
CA ALA A 261 11.39 -17.70 -10.43
C ALA A 261 10.58 -17.12 -11.61
N VAL A 262 10.98 -15.96 -12.13
CA VAL A 262 10.20 -15.16 -13.10
C VAL A 262 9.92 -15.94 -14.39
N GLU A 263 10.90 -16.66 -14.93
CA GLU A 263 10.74 -17.42 -16.18
C GLU A 263 9.75 -18.58 -16.01
N ALA A 264 9.84 -19.31 -14.89
CA ALA A 264 8.96 -20.45 -14.61
C ALA A 264 7.51 -20.00 -14.37
N VAL A 265 7.32 -18.95 -13.57
CA VAL A 265 5.99 -18.38 -13.32
C VAL A 265 5.41 -17.77 -14.60
N GLY A 266 6.23 -17.06 -15.39
CA GLY A 266 5.80 -16.51 -16.68
C GLY A 266 5.25 -17.58 -17.61
N ALA A 267 5.93 -18.74 -17.72
CA ALA A 267 5.44 -19.86 -18.53
C ALA A 267 4.10 -20.43 -18.05
N LEU A 268 3.89 -20.55 -16.73
CA LEU A 268 2.61 -20.96 -16.15
C LEU A 268 1.50 -19.95 -16.49
N LEU A 269 1.80 -18.66 -16.41
CA LEU A 269 0.85 -17.59 -16.71
C LEU A 269 0.53 -17.47 -18.20
N ASP A 270 1.45 -17.82 -19.10
CA ASP A 270 1.21 -17.91 -20.54
C ASP A 270 0.16 -18.99 -20.86
N GLU A 271 0.17 -20.12 -20.14
CA GLU A 271 -0.87 -21.15 -20.29
C GLU A 271 -2.25 -20.63 -19.86
N VAL A 272 -2.32 -19.82 -18.81
CA VAL A 272 -3.55 -19.17 -18.34
C VAL A 272 -4.03 -18.12 -19.34
N ALA A 273 -3.13 -17.31 -19.90
CA ALA A 273 -3.43 -16.29 -20.90
C ALA A 273 -3.83 -16.88 -22.27
N ALA A 274 -3.57 -18.17 -22.51
CA ALA A 274 -4.02 -18.85 -23.73
C ALA A 274 -5.52 -19.18 -23.74
N GLU A 275 -6.21 -19.08 -22.59
CA GLU A 275 -7.65 -19.19 -22.51
C GLU A 275 -8.35 -18.01 -23.23
N GLU A 276 -9.41 -18.29 -23.99
CA GLU A 276 -10.15 -17.25 -24.72
C GLU A 276 -10.78 -16.24 -23.75
N GLY A 277 -10.60 -14.95 -24.06
CA GLY A 277 -11.11 -13.86 -23.23
C GLY A 277 -10.34 -13.66 -21.92
N VAL A 278 -9.22 -14.35 -21.70
CA VAL A 278 -8.38 -14.17 -20.50
C VAL A 278 -7.16 -13.32 -20.84
N SER A 279 -6.82 -12.39 -19.95
CA SER A 279 -5.56 -11.66 -19.98
C SER A 279 -4.90 -11.72 -18.61
N VAL A 280 -3.56 -11.77 -18.60
CA VAL A 280 -2.77 -11.82 -17.38
C VAL A 280 -1.85 -10.60 -17.34
N ARG A 281 -1.81 -9.94 -16.19
CA ARG A 281 -0.84 -8.90 -15.88
C ARG A 281 0.12 -9.45 -14.84
N PHE A 282 1.40 -9.46 -15.18
CA PHE A 282 2.48 -9.88 -14.30
C PHE A 282 3.46 -8.72 -14.18
N THR A 283 3.60 -8.16 -12.97
CA THR A 283 4.38 -6.94 -12.74
C THR A 283 5.37 -7.13 -11.59
N GLY A 284 6.52 -6.48 -11.70
CA GLY A 284 7.65 -6.56 -10.78
C GLY A 284 8.97 -6.47 -11.56
N PRO A 285 10.11 -6.59 -10.89
CA PRO A 285 10.26 -6.76 -9.44
C PRO A 285 9.85 -5.49 -8.68
N TRP A 286 9.12 -5.67 -7.58
CA TRP A 286 8.77 -4.59 -6.65
C TRP A 286 9.46 -4.81 -5.30
N PRO A 287 9.70 -3.75 -4.51
CA PRO A 287 9.94 -3.88 -3.08
C PRO A 287 8.82 -4.69 -2.39
N PRO A 288 9.12 -5.44 -1.33
CA PRO A 288 8.19 -6.40 -0.70
C PRO A 288 7.08 -5.76 0.17
N TYR A 289 6.33 -4.79 -0.36
CA TYR A 289 5.29 -4.02 0.34
C TYR A 289 4.23 -4.89 1.05
N SER A 290 3.85 -6.02 0.44
CA SER A 290 2.78 -6.89 0.94
C SER A 290 3.28 -7.90 1.99
N PHE A 291 4.60 -8.09 2.09
CA PHE A 291 5.20 -9.14 2.92
C PHE A 291 5.94 -8.60 4.14
N VAL A 292 6.47 -7.38 4.05
CA VAL A 292 7.13 -6.79 5.21
C VAL A 292 6.11 -6.50 6.32
N PRO A 293 6.45 -6.80 7.59
CA PRO A 293 5.58 -6.49 8.70
C PRO A 293 5.35 -4.97 8.79
N GLU A 294 4.17 -4.56 9.27
CA GLU A 294 3.96 -3.17 9.66
C GLU A 294 4.96 -2.83 10.76
N VAL A 295 5.86 -1.90 10.46
CA VAL A 295 6.76 -1.34 11.48
C VAL A 295 5.87 -0.45 12.34
N ASP A 296 5.95 -0.61 13.66
CA ASP A 296 5.21 0.23 14.60
C ASP A 296 5.75 1.65 14.47
N ASP A 297 5.05 2.51 13.73
CA ASP A 297 5.49 3.85 13.35
C ASP A 297 5.65 4.79 14.56
N GLY A 298 5.39 4.33 15.80
CA GLY A 298 5.52 5.13 17.01
C GLY A 298 4.68 6.41 16.98
N ALA A 299 3.73 6.49 16.04
CA ALA A 299 2.90 7.65 15.76
C ALA A 299 1.94 7.88 16.94
N ALA A 300 2.32 8.81 17.81
CA ALA A 300 1.50 9.44 18.82
C ALA A 300 1.60 10.95 18.67
#